data_AF-A0A523AI43-F1
#
_entry.id   AF-A0A523AI43-F1
#
_cell.length_a   1.000
_cell.length_b   1.000
_cell.length_c   1.000
_cell.angle_alpha   90.00
_cell.angle_beta   90.00
_cell.angle_gamma   90.00
#
_symmetry.space_group_name_H-M   'P 1'
#
loop_
_entity.id
_entity.type
_entity.pdbx_description
1 polymer ?
#
loop_
_entity_poly.entity_id
_entity_poly.type
_entity_poly.pdbx_seq_one_letter_code
_entity_poly.pdbx_strand_id
1 'polypeptide(L)' 'MKRTNVVKLVVDEETREKLKELGIITAKCWNEVNWLRMQQFKKGERVDFAKTEKEAYEKYKHVLKV' A
#
# COMPACT_ATOMS: atom_id res chain seq x y z
N MET A 1 18.15 -32.46 -14.88
CA MET A 1 18.54 -31.59 -13.75
C MET A 1 18.14 -30.15 -14.09
N LYS A 2 17.12 -29.55 -13.44
CA LYS A 2 16.82 -28.12 -13.62
C LYS A 2 17.76 -27.34 -12.70
N ARG A 3 18.63 -26.49 -13.25
CA ARG A 3 19.42 -25.55 -12.44
C ARG A 3 18.48 -24.42 -12.01
N THR A 4 18.33 -24.24 -10.70
CA THR A 4 17.65 -23.07 -10.14
C THR A 4 18.71 -22.00 -9.91
N ASN A 5 18.71 -20.94 -10.72
CA ASN A 5 19.55 -19.77 -10.46
C ASN A 5 18.87 -18.91 -9.38
N VAL A 6 19.56 -18.69 -8.26
CA VAL A 6 19.12 -17.78 -7.21
C VAL A 6 19.86 -16.47 -7.40
N VAL A 7 19.14 -15.41 -7.76
CA VAL A 7 19.69 -14.06 -7.87
C VAL A 7 19.43 -13.35 -6.54
N LYS A 8 20.49 -12.90 -5.87
CA LYS A 8 20.38 -12.07 -4.68
C LYS A 8 20.32 -10.61 -5.13
N LEU A 9 19.19 -9.96 -4.90
CA LEU A 9 19.08 -8.51 -5.04
C LEU A 9 19.99 -7.88 -3.96
N VAL A 10 21.12 -7.34 -4.40
CA VAL A 10 21.98 -6.50 -3.55
C VAL A 10 21.42 -5.10 -3.67
N VAL A 11 20.61 -4.73 -2.68
CA VAL A 11 20.06 -3.39 -2.54
C VAL A 11 21.04 -2.61 -1.66
N ASP A 12 21.52 -1.46 -2.13
CA ASP A 12 22.32 -0.55 -1.30
C ASP A 12 21.50 -0.03 -0.12
N GLU A 13 22.19 0.54 0.88
CA GLU A 13 21.54 0.96 2.12
C GLU A 13 20.50 2.06 1.89
N GLU A 14 20.76 3.01 1.00
CA GLU A 14 19.83 4.09 0.66
C GLU A 14 18.57 3.55 -0.03
N THR A 15 18.72 2.64 -0.99
CA THR A 15 17.57 1.99 -1.64
C THR A 15 16.78 1.13 -0.65
N ARG A 16 17.44 0.47 0.31
CA ARG A 16 16.76 -0.30 1.36
C ARG A 16 15.88 0.59 2.24
N GLU A 17 16.37 1.76 2.63
CA GLU A 17 15.60 2.72 3.42
C GLU A 17 14.39 3.25 2.65
N LYS A 18 14.57 3.64 1.39
CA LYS A 18 13.45 4.05 0.51
C LYS A 18 12.38 2.97 0.37
N LEU A 19 12.79 1.71 0.17
CA LEU A 19 11.84 0.58 0.11
C LEU A 19 11.11 0.35 1.44
N LYS A 20 11.80 0.52 2.57
CA LYS A 20 11.19 0.43 3.90
C LYS A 20 10.14 1.53 4.11
N GLU A 21 10.46 2.77 3.73
CA GLU A 21 9.52 3.89 3.78
C GLU A 21 8.29 3.64 2.90
N LEU A 22 8.50 3.23 1.64
CA LEU A 22 7.42 2.85 0.73
C LEU A 22 6.53 1.75 1.32
N GLY A 23 7.12 0.73 1.94
CA GLY A 23 6.38 -0.33 2.61
C GLY A 23 5.53 0.18 3.78
N ILE A 24 6.10 1.06 4.62
CA ILE A 24 5.38 1.68 5.74
C ILE A 24 4.21 2.54 5.23
N ILE A 25 4.43 3.35 4.20
CA ILE A 25 3.41 4.23 3.63
C ILE A 25 2.30 3.41 2.97
N THR A 26 2.65 2.34 2.25
CA THR A 26 1.70 1.40 1.65
C THR A 26 0.82 0.75 2.73
N ALA A 27 1.41 0.29 3.83
CA ALA A 27 0.66 -0.29 4.94
C ALA A 27 -0.31 0.73 5.58
N LYS A 28 0.11 1.99 5.73
CA LYS A 28 -0.78 3.06 6.22
C LYS A 28 -1.95 3.31 5.26
N CYS A 29 -1.68 3.42 3.96
CA CYS A 29 -2.71 3.58 2.93
C CYS A 29 -3.74 2.45 2.98
N TRP A 30 -3.26 1.20 3.05
CA TRP A 30 -4.13 0.03 3.13
C TRP A 30 -5.00 0.02 4.40
N ASN A 31 -4.43 0.36 5.54
CA ASN A 31 -5.16 0.44 6.80
C ASN A 31 -6.25 1.51 6.76
N GLU A 32 -5.97 2.66 6.16
CA GLU A 32 -6.93 3.75 6.06
C GLU A 32 -8.12 3.41 5.14
N VAL A 33 -7.85 2.86 3.96
CA VAL A 33 -8.91 2.37 3.05
C VAL A 33 -9.80 1.35 3.77
N ASN A 34 -9.19 0.37 4.46
CA ASN A 34 -9.95 -0.64 5.18
C ASN A 34 -10.74 -0.05 6.35
N TRP A 35 -10.16 0.91 7.06
CA TRP A 35 -10.86 1.60 8.14
C TRP A 35 -12.10 2.34 7.61
N LEU A 36 -12.00 3.10 6.52
CA LEU A 36 -13.13 3.80 5.91
C LEU A 36 -14.26 2.82 5.50
N ARG A 37 -13.89 1.73 4.84
CA ARG A 37 -14.84 0.68 4.42
C ARG A 37 -15.50 0.00 5.61
N MET A 38 -14.73 -0.28 6.66
CA MET A 38 -15.24 -0.87 7.91
C MET A 38 -16.19 0.08 8.64
N GLN A 39 -15.93 1.39 8.62
CA GLN A 39 -16.85 2.39 9.19
C GLN A 39 -18.19 2.40 8.45
N GLN A 40 -18.18 2.39 7.11
CA GLN A 40 -19.41 2.31 6.31
C GLN A 40 -20.18 1.02 6.59
N PHE A 41 -19.48 -0.12 6.60
CA PHE A 41 -20.08 -1.42 6.93
C PHE A 41 -20.74 -1.42 8.33
N LYS A 42 -20.04 -0.89 9.34
CA LYS A 42 -20.57 -0.81 10.72
C LYS A 42 -21.77 0.11 10.87
N LYS A 43 -21.94 1.09 9.98
CA LYS A 43 -23.12 1.96 9.92
C LYS A 43 -24.31 1.30 9.21
N GLY A 44 -24.14 0.10 8.65
CA GLY A 44 -25.15 -0.56 7.83
C GLY A 44 -25.29 0.04 6.43
N GLU A 45 -24.33 0.87 6.01
CA GLU A 45 -24.31 1.48 4.69
C GLU A 45 -23.70 0.51 3.66
N ARG A 46 -24.11 0.63 2.39
CA ARG A 46 -23.40 -0.03 1.30
C ARG A 46 -22.00 0.57 1.19
N VAL A 47 -20.98 -0.29 1.23
CA VAL A 47 -19.59 0.14 1.08
C VAL A 47 -19.38 0.75 -0.31
N ASP A 48 -18.93 2.01 -0.35
CA ASP A 48 -18.58 2.73 -1.57
C ASP A 48 -17.08 2.58 -1.85
N PHE A 49 -16.76 1.62 -2.69
CA PHE A 49 -15.38 1.32 -3.07
C PHE A 49 -14.74 2.46 -3.89
N ALA A 50 -15.50 3.11 -4.77
CA ALA A 50 -14.98 4.18 -5.63
C ALA A 50 -14.63 5.43 -4.81
N LYS A 51 -15.50 5.80 -3.86
CA LYS A 51 -15.23 6.93 -2.96
C LYS A 51 -14.05 6.65 -2.04
N THR A 52 -14.02 5.49 -1.39
CA THR A 52 -12.94 5.14 -0.44
C THR A 52 -11.58 4.99 -1.13
N GLU A 53 -11.56 4.48 -2.37
CA GLU A 53 -10.36 4.42 -3.20
C GLU A 53 -9.88 5.82 -3.59
N LYS A 54 -10.77 6.70 -4.07
CA LYS A 54 -10.42 8.07 -4.44
C LYS A 54 -9.87 8.87 -3.25
N GLU A 55 -10.49 8.75 -2.08
CA GLU A 55 -10.05 9.42 -0.85
C GLU A 55 -8.62 9.00 -0.47
N ALA A 56 -8.33 7.70 -0.48
CA ALA A 56 -7.00 7.21 -0.18
C ALA A 56 -5.98 7.56 -1.27
N TYR A 57 -6.35 7.43 -2.55
CA TYR A 57 -5.48 7.79 -3.66
C TYR A 57 -5.06 9.26 -3.56
N GLU A 58 -6.00 10.18 -3.40
CA GLU A 58 -5.71 11.61 -3.30
C GLU A 58 -4.78 11.94 -2.12
N LYS A 59 -4.92 11.22 -1.00
CA LYS A 59 -4.07 11.37 0.17
C LYS A 59 -2.63 10.85 -0.05
N TYR A 60 -2.47 9.74 -0.76
CA TYR A 60 -1.19 9.02 -0.84
C TYR A 60 -0.45 9.19 -2.18
N LYS A 61 -1.08 9.68 -3.25
CA LYS A 61 -0.51 9.77 -4.62
C LYS A 61 0.82 10.51 -4.74
N HIS A 62 1.10 11.46 -3.85
CA HIS A 62 2.35 12.21 -3.88
C HIS A 62 3.52 11.47 -3.23
N VAL A 63 3.21 10.50 -2.36
CA VAL A 63 4.17 9.75 -1.57
C VAL A 63 4.38 8.36 -2.19
N LEU A 64 3.30 7.71 -2.61
CA LEU A 64 3.33 6.45 -3.38
C LEU A 64 3.44 6.74 -4.89
N LYS A 65 4.38 7.61 -5.27
CA LYS A 65 4.72 7.78 -6.68
C LYS A 65 5.54 6.57 -7.10
N VAL A 66 4.91 5.66 -7.83
CA VAL A 66 5.58 4.55 -8.52
C VAL A 66 5.47 4.79 -10.01
#